data_AF-A0A1Q7A9D9-F1
#
_entry.id   AF-A0A1Q7A9D9-F1
#
_cell.length_a   1.000
_cell.length_b   1.000
_cell.length_c   1.000
_cell.angle_alpha   90.00
_cell.angle_beta   90.00
_cell.angle_gamma   90.00
#
_symmetry.space_group_name_H-M   'P 1'
#
loop_
_entity.id
_entity.type
_entity.pdbx_description
1 polymer ?
#
loop_
_entity_poly.entity_id
_entity_poly.type
_entity_poly.pdbx_seq_one_letter_code
_entity_poly.pdbx_strand_id
1 'polypeptide(L)' 'MCESEVARLRRQIELELVAMQRGMHGFALGTARHRFIHKRMDRVGICQDKLALEVGEDQANEIVYGIYTETIK' A
#
# COMPACT_ATOMS: atom_id res chain seq x y z
N MET A 1 8.53 16.50 15.38
CA MET A 1 8.42 16.76 13.94
C MET A 1 7.03 16.31 13.54
N CYS A 2 6.17 17.22 13.08
CA CYS A 2 4.82 16.88 12.63
C CYS A 2 4.94 16.10 11.32
N GLU A 3 4.80 14.78 11.35
CA GLU A 3 4.67 14.01 10.11
C GLU A 3 3.38 14.48 9.41
N SER A 4 3.52 15.03 8.20
CA SER A 4 2.39 15.40 7.35
C SER A 4 1.47 14.18 7.18
N GLU A 5 0.15 14.40 7.08
CA GLU A 5 -0.86 13.39 6.75
C GLU A 5 -0.38 12.49 5.59
N VAL A 6 0.24 13.10 4.59
CA VAL A 6 0.84 12.45 3.42
C VAL A 6 1.97 11.48 3.80
N ALA A 7 2.87 11.87 4.71
CA ALA A 7 3.98 11.02 5.16
C ALA A 7 3.47 9.79 5.93
N ARG A 8 2.43 9.99 6.76
CA ARG A 8 1.77 8.90 7.47
C ARG A 8 1.07 7.94 6.51
N LEU A 9 0.34 8.46 5.52
CA LEU A 9 -0.33 7.65 4.50
C LEU A 9 0.69 6.87 3.65
N ARG A 10 1.78 7.52 3.23
CA ARG A 10 2.88 6.88 2.50
C ARG A 10 3.44 5.68 3.25
N ARG A 11 3.73 5.86 4.55
CA ARG A 11 4.26 4.79 5.40
C ARG A 11 3.26 3.65 5.61
N GLN A 12 1.97 3.98 5.69
CA GLN A 12 0.92 2.97 5.78
C GLN A 12 0.84 2.11 4.50
N ILE A 13 0.95 2.73 3.33
CA ILE A 13 0.97 2.03 2.04
C ILE A 13 2.17 1.10 1.94
N GLU A 14 3.36 1.56 2.31
CA GLU A 14 4.57 0.75 2.37
C GLU A 14 4.39 -0.49 3.26
N LEU A 15 3.85 -0.32 4.47
CA LEU A 15 3.62 -1.43 5.39
C LEU A 15 2.62 -2.46 4.85
N GLU A 16 1.55 -2.02 4.19
CA GLU A 16 0.55 -2.91 3.58
C GLU A 16 1.14 -3.69 2.39
N LEU A 17 1.97 -3.04 1.56
CA LEU A 17 2.69 -3.67 0.43
C LEU A 17 3.76 -4.67 0.90
N VAL A 18 4.55 -4.34 1.93
CA VAL A 18 5.53 -5.27 2.52
C VAL A 18 4.81 -6.46 3.15
N ALA A 19 3.70 -6.24 3.85
CA ALA A 19 2.90 -7.33 4.40
C ALA A 19 2.34 -8.22 3.28
N MET A 20 1.88 -7.63 2.17
CA MET A 20 1.43 -8.36 0.99
C MET A 20 2.55 -9.20 0.38
N GLN A 21 3.73 -8.63 0.12
CA GLN A 21 4.88 -9.32 -0.44
C GLN A 21 5.32 -10.49 0.47
N ARG A 22 5.35 -10.28 1.79
CA ARG A 22 5.62 -11.36 2.74
C ARG A 22 4.52 -12.42 2.74
N GLY A 23 3.25 -12.02 2.61
CA GLY A 23 2.12 -12.94 2.47
C GLY A 23 2.14 -13.75 1.17
N MET A 24 2.79 -13.23 0.12
CA MET A 24 3.05 -13.96 -1.12
C MET A 24 4.14 -15.03 -0.97
N HIS A 25 5.13 -14.80 -0.12
CA HIS A 25 6.22 -15.75 0.14
C HIS A 25 5.96 -16.64 1.37
N GLY A 26 4.99 -16.30 2.21
CA GLY A 26 4.63 -17.01 3.45
C GLY A 26 3.64 -18.16 3.26
N PHE A 27 3.45 -18.94 4.33
CA PHE A 27 2.72 -20.21 4.40
C PHE A 27 1.22 -20.22 4.04
N ALA A 28 0.67 -19.14 3.48
CA ALA A 28 -0.73 -19.12 3.04
C ALA A 28 -0.88 -19.91 1.73
N LEU A 29 -1.52 -21.09 1.80
CA LEU A 29 -1.85 -21.92 0.65
C LEU A 29 -3.19 -21.50 0.03
N GLY A 30 -3.24 -21.44 -1.31
CA GLY A 30 -4.48 -21.28 -2.09
C GLY A 30 -5.29 -20.01 -1.81
N THR A 31 -6.58 -20.15 -1.53
CA THR A 31 -7.56 -19.07 -1.37
C THR A 31 -7.29 -18.13 -0.19
N ALA A 32 -6.62 -18.61 0.87
CA ALA A 32 -6.24 -17.78 2.01
C ALA A 32 -5.22 -16.70 1.61
N ARG A 33 -4.30 -17.02 0.70
CA ARG A 33 -3.32 -16.09 0.14
C ARG A 33 -4.00 -15.00 -0.69
N HIS A 34 -4.93 -15.37 -1.56
CA HIS A 34 -5.68 -14.39 -2.36
C HIS A 34 -6.51 -13.46 -1.49
N ARG A 35 -7.24 -13.97 -0.49
CA ARG A 35 -8.01 -13.12 0.44
C ARG A 35 -7.11 -12.18 1.25
N PHE A 36 -5.94 -12.65 1.68
CA PHE A 36 -4.99 -11.82 2.39
C PHE A 36 -4.45 -10.69 1.49
N ILE A 37 -4.01 -11.01 0.27
CA ILE A 37 -3.50 -10.05 -0.71
C ILE A 37 -4.58 -9.01 -1.05
N HIS A 38 -5.81 -9.44 -1.34
CA HIS A 38 -6.92 -8.53 -1.64
C HIS A 38 -7.16 -7.53 -0.51
N LYS A 39 -7.23 -8.02 0.74
CA LYS A 39 -7.45 -7.16 1.90
C LYS A 39 -6.32 -6.13 2.10
N ARG A 40 -5.09 -6.45 1.70
CA ARG A 40 -3.96 -5.51 1.74
C ARG A 40 -4.07 -4.47 0.62
N MET A 41 -4.43 -4.89 -0.60
CA MET A 41 -4.64 -3.97 -1.71
C MET A 41 -5.84 -3.04 -1.50
N ASP A 42 -6.93 -3.51 -0.90
CA ASP A 42 -8.06 -2.65 -0.53
C ASP A 42 -7.63 -1.52 0.42
N ARG A 43 -6.75 -1.84 1.38
CA ARG A 43 -6.20 -0.85 2.30
C ARG A 43 -5.26 0.14 1.62
N VAL A 44 -4.46 -0.33 0.66
CA VAL A 44 -3.64 0.55 -0.17
C VAL A 44 -4.55 1.51 -0.96
N GLY A 45 -5.63 1.02 -1.55
CA GLY A 45 -6.63 1.85 -2.25
C GLY A 45 -7.24 2.92 -1.35
N ILE A 46 -7.69 2.56 -0.14
CA ILE A 46 -8.23 3.55 0.82
C ILE A 46 -7.18 4.61 1.19
N CYS A 47 -5.90 4.23 1.31
CA CYS A 47 -4.83 5.20 1.61
C CYS A 47 -4.51 6.08 0.40
N GLN A 48 -4.57 5.53 -0.82
CA GLN A 48 -4.41 6.25 -2.07
C GLN A 48 -5.52 7.27 -2.27
N ASP A 49 -6.77 6.90 -2.01
CA ASP A 49 -7.93 7.81 -2.06
C ASP A 49 -7.73 8.99 -1.09
N LYS A 50 -7.25 8.71 0.12
CA LYS A 50 -6.94 9.76 1.11
C LYS A 50 -5.75 10.63 0.68
N LEU A 51 -4.73 10.03 0.06
CA LEU A 51 -3.61 10.78 -0.51
C LEU A 51 -4.12 11.69 -1.63
N ALA A 52 -5.01 11.20 -2.49
CA ALA A 52 -5.56 11.98 -3.59
C ALA A 52 -6.32 13.22 -3.10
N LEU A 53 -6.99 13.14 -1.95
CA LEU A 53 -7.63 14.29 -1.31
C LEU A 53 -6.62 15.36 -0.83
N GLU A 54 -5.41 14.96 -0.45
CA GLU A 54 -4.38 15.86 0.09
C GLU A 54 -3.42 16.41 -0.99
N VAL A 55 -3.05 15.60 -1.99
CA VAL A 55 -2.02 15.94 -2.99
C VAL A 55 -2.51 15.90 -4.44
N GLY A 56 -3.75 15.47 -4.68
CA GLY A 56 -4.31 15.23 -6.01
C GLY A 56 -4.08 13.78 -6.49
N GLU A 57 -4.99 13.31 -7.36
CA GLU A 57 -4.98 11.93 -7.87
C GLU A 57 -3.67 11.54 -8.58
N ASP A 58 -3.12 12.43 -9.40
CA ASP A 58 -1.89 12.16 -10.16
C ASP A 58 -0.68 11.95 -9.23
N GLN A 59 -0.49 12.84 -8.24
CA GLN A 59 0.58 12.68 -7.25
C GLN A 59 0.36 11.49 -6.33
N ALA A 60 -0.89 11.21 -5.95
CA ALA A 60 -1.20 10.02 -5.16
C ALA A 60 -0.83 8.75 -5.93
N ASN A 61 -1.16 8.67 -7.21
CA ASN A 61 -0.80 7.56 -8.09
C ASN A 61 0.71 7.39 -8.21
N GLU A 62 1.46 8.46 -8.47
CA GLU A 62 2.93 8.41 -8.55
C GLU A 62 3.56 7.91 -7.24
N ILE A 63 3.08 8.41 -6.10
CA ILE A 63 3.57 8.00 -4.78
C ILE A 63 3.33 6.51 -4.56
N VAL A 64 2.11 6.02 -4.81
CA VAL A 64 1.77 4.60 -4.65
C VAL A 64 2.57 3.71 -5.59
N TYR A 65 2.68 4.10 -6.85
CA TYR A 65 3.45 3.37 -7.86
C TYR A 65 4.94 3.30 -7.51
N GLY A 66 5.52 4.40 -7.01
CA GLY A 66 6.90 4.43 -6.53
C GLY A 66 7.13 3.42 -5.40
N ILE A 67 6.26 3.43 -4.37
CA ILE A 67 6.36 2.49 -3.24
C ILE A 67 6.17 1.04 -3.70
N TYR A 68 5.21 0.78 -4.60
CA TYR A 68 4.97 -0.55 -5.15
C TYR A 68 6.22 -1.09 -5.85
N THR A 69 6.84 -0.26 -6.69
CA THR A 69 8.06 -0.63 -7.44
C THR A 69 9.27 -0.83 -6.53
N GLU A 70 9.41 -0.02 -5.48
CA GLU A 70 10.45 -0.19 -4.46
C GLU A 70 10.27 -1.47 -3.64
N THR A 71 9.02 -1.81 -3.32
CA THR A 71 8.70 -2.94 -2.43
C THR A 71 8.75 -4.29 -3.15
N ILE A 72 8.23 -4.38 -4.37
CA ILE A 72 8.01 -5.67 -5.08
C ILE A 72 9.17 -6.01 -6.03
N LYS A 73 10.36 -5.49 -5.75
CA LYS A 73 11.57 -5.77 -6.52
C LYS A 73 12.03 -7.23 -6.40
#